data_AF-A0A1W6BBK1-F1
#
_entry.id   AF-A0A1W6BBK1-F1
#
_cell.length_a   1.000
_cell.length_b   1.000
_cell.length_c   1.000
_cell.angle_alpha   90.00
_cell.angle_beta   90.00
_cell.angle_gamma   90.00
#
_symmetry.space_group_name_H-M   'P 1'
#
loop_
_entity.id
_entity.type
_entity.pdbx_description
1 polymer ?
#
loop_
_entity_poly.entity_id
_entity_poly.type
_entity_poly.pdbx_seq_one_letter_code
_entity_poly.pdbx_strand_id
1 'polypeptide(L)'
;MNSNISDKDKKDWKDFLEKKERLPNKDLEKKENKFHITKSLDLHGYTLDEANKKVESFITDCFDQKVSKVIIVTGKGLHSQNDKDPYISKKFGILKNSVPDFIKNNSSLMKKIKTITDAEIEDGGSGAFYIFLKKKL
;
A
#
# COMPACT_ATOMS: atom_id res chain seq x y z
N MET A 1 -12.51 -18.61 -46.22
CA MET A 1 -11.61 -17.67 -45.51
C MET A 1 -10.20 -18.06 -45.87
N ASN A 2 -9.50 -17.23 -46.66
CA ASN A 2 -8.14 -17.55 -47.12
C ASN A 2 -7.15 -16.81 -46.22
N SER A 3 -6.59 -17.50 -45.22
CA SER A 3 -5.54 -16.97 -44.37
C SER A 3 -4.21 -17.13 -45.10
N ASN A 4 -3.86 -16.15 -45.94
CA ASN A 4 -2.54 -16.08 -46.56
C ASN A 4 -1.50 -15.76 -45.49
N ILE A 5 -0.93 -16.80 -44.90
CA ILE A 5 0.24 -16.73 -44.03
C ILE A 5 1.41 -16.19 -44.84
N SER A 6 2.13 -15.19 -44.30
CA SER A 6 3.27 -14.57 -44.96
C SER A 6 4.39 -15.60 -45.14
N ASP A 7 5.22 -15.45 -46.17
CA ASP A 7 6.41 -16.30 -46.34
C ASP A 7 7.40 -16.14 -45.16
N LYS A 8 7.36 -14.98 -44.49
CA LYS A 8 8.08 -14.77 -43.23
C LYS A 8 7.53 -15.66 -42.12
N ASP A 9 6.21 -15.71 -41.96
CA ASP A 9 5.58 -16.57 -40.95
C ASP A 9 5.87 -18.05 -41.25
N LYS A 10 5.80 -18.49 -42.51
CA LYS A 10 6.17 -19.88 -42.87
C LYS A 10 7.60 -20.22 -42.49
N LYS A 11 8.53 -19.27 -42.65
CA LYS A 11 9.93 -19.43 -42.28
C LYS A 11 10.11 -19.48 -40.78
N ASP A 12 9.53 -18.54 -40.05
CA ASP A 12 9.61 -18.48 -38.58
C ASP A 12 9.02 -19.74 -37.94
N TRP A 13 7.95 -20.30 -38.53
CA TRP A 13 7.35 -21.57 -38.09
C TRP A 13 8.25 -22.79 -38.36
N LYS A 14 8.90 -22.85 -39.53
CA LYS A 14 9.88 -23.91 -39.83
C LYS A 14 11.08 -23.82 -38.89
N ASP A 15 11.63 -22.62 -38.73
CA ASP A 15 12.77 -22.37 -37.86
C ASP A 15 12.44 -22.73 -36.40
N PHE A 16 11.21 -22.49 -35.94
CA PHE A 16 10.76 -22.90 -34.61
C PHE A 16 10.67 -24.43 -34.45
N LEU A 17 10.15 -25.15 -35.44
CA LEU A 17 10.02 -26.61 -35.41
C LEU A 17 11.37 -27.34 -35.53
N GLU A 18 12.32 -26.75 -36.27
CA GLU A 18 13.65 -27.33 -36.47
C GLU A 18 14.63 -27.03 -35.32
N LYS A 19 14.36 -25.99 -34.52
CA LYS A 19 15.18 -25.66 -33.35
C LYS A 19 15.12 -26.78 -32.31
N LYS A 20 16.29 -27.30 -31.95
CA LYS A 20 16.48 -28.26 -30.83
C LYS A 20 16.64 -27.59 -29.47
N GLU A 21 16.52 -26.27 -29.41
CA GLU A 21 16.62 -25.50 -28.16
C GLU A 21 15.44 -25.83 -27.25
N ARG A 22 15.71 -26.04 -25.96
CA ARG A 22 14.64 -26.21 -24.97
C ARG A 22 13.91 -24.88 -24.82
N LEU A 23 12.59 -24.93 -24.75
CA LEU A 23 11.78 -23.75 -24.42
C LEU A 23 12.29 -23.18 -23.08
N PRO A 24 12.48 -21.86 -22.99
CA PRO A 24 12.88 -21.24 -21.75
C PRO A 24 11.82 -21.53 -20.69
N ASN A 25 12.23 -22.00 -19.52
CA ASN A 25 11.31 -22.22 -18.43
C ASN A 25 10.87 -20.86 -17.89
N LYS A 26 9.63 -20.48 -18.18
CA LYS A 26 9.03 -19.20 -17.78
C LYS A 26 8.88 -19.07 -16.26
N ASP A 27 8.91 -20.20 -15.53
CA ASP A 27 8.91 -20.21 -14.06
C ASP A 27 10.28 -19.86 -13.47
N LEU A 28 11.36 -19.98 -14.27
CA LEU A 28 12.72 -19.57 -13.89
C LEU A 28 13.04 -18.11 -14.27
N GLU A 29 12.12 -17.40 -14.93
CA GLU A 29 12.24 -15.95 -15.02
C GLU A 29 12.29 -15.43 -13.58
N LYS A 30 13.46 -14.90 -13.18
CA LYS A 30 13.60 -14.15 -11.95
C LYS A 30 12.59 -13.01 -12.03
N LYS A 31 11.40 -13.21 -11.47
CA LYS A 31 10.60 -12.10 -10.94
C LYS A 31 11.59 -11.41 -10.02
N GLU A 32 12.13 -10.28 -10.45
CA GLU A 32 12.80 -9.38 -9.53
C GLU A 32 11.81 -9.20 -8.39
N ASN A 33 12.08 -9.84 -7.25
CA ASN A 33 11.33 -9.60 -6.04
C ASN A 33 11.61 -8.14 -5.73
N LYS A 34 10.77 -7.25 -6.26
CA LYS A 34 10.79 -5.83 -5.94
C LYS A 34 10.46 -5.81 -4.47
N PHE A 35 11.50 -5.73 -3.65
CA PHE A 35 11.37 -5.68 -2.20
C PHE A 35 10.53 -4.44 -1.89
N HIS A 36 9.27 -4.69 -1.57
CA HIS A 36 8.33 -3.67 -1.21
C HIS A 36 8.63 -3.24 0.21
N ILE A 37 9.38 -2.14 0.35
CA ILE A 37 9.71 -1.58 1.66
C ILE A 37 8.39 -1.18 2.33
N THR A 38 8.20 -1.68 3.54
CA THR A 38 7.04 -1.41 4.39
C THR A 38 7.49 -0.72 5.67
N LYS A 39 6.75 0.30 6.11
CA LYS A 39 6.98 0.96 7.41
C LYS A 39 5.69 1.14 8.18
N SER A 40 5.76 1.19 9.51
CA SER A 40 4.62 1.43 10.38
C SER A 40 4.81 2.68 11.24
N LEU A 41 3.70 3.31 11.61
CA LEU A 41 3.63 4.42 12.55
C LEU A 41 2.49 4.16 13.53
N ASP A 42 2.81 4.21 14.83
CA ASP A 42 1.82 4.15 15.90
C ASP A 42 1.48 5.55 16.39
N LEU A 43 0.19 5.86 16.37
CA LEU A 43 -0.42 7.12 16.82
C LEU A 43 -1.32 6.89 18.05
N HIS A 44 -1.33 5.69 18.61
CA HIS A 44 -2.10 5.41 19.82
C HIS A 44 -1.66 6.37 20.94
N GLY A 45 -2.63 7.04 21.55
CA GLY A 45 -2.41 7.98 22.65
C GLY A 45 -1.99 9.40 22.21
N TYR A 46 -1.80 9.65 20.92
CA TYR A 46 -1.53 11.01 20.42
C TYR A 46 -2.78 11.88 20.50
N THR A 47 -2.60 13.18 20.69
CA THR A 47 -3.67 14.13 20.40
C THR A 47 -3.88 14.26 18.88
N LEU A 48 -5.03 14.78 18.46
CA LEU A 48 -5.34 14.93 17.04
C LEU A 48 -4.33 15.81 16.30
N ASP A 49 -3.90 16.92 16.92
CA ASP A 49 -2.92 17.83 16.33
C ASP A 49 -1.55 17.17 16.18
N GLU A 50 -1.08 16.47 17.22
CA GLU A 50 0.19 15.74 17.17
C GLU A 50 0.15 14.62 16.13
N ALA A 51 -0.96 13.87 16.06
CA ALA A 51 -1.14 12.81 15.08
C ALA A 51 -1.10 13.34 13.65
N ASN A 52 -1.79 14.45 13.35
CA ASN A 52 -1.80 15.06 12.03
C ASN A 52 -0.40 15.51 11.59
N LYS A 53 0.32 16.22 12.46
CA LYS A 53 1.70 16.66 12.20
C LYS A 53 2.64 15.47 11.96
N LYS A 54 2.54 14.45 12.82
CA LYS A 54 3.40 13.25 12.76
C LYS A 54 3.14 12.42 11.50
N VAL A 55 1.88 12.26 11.10
CA VAL A 55 1.48 11.54 9.89
C VAL A 55 1.97 12.25 8.65
N GLU A 56 1.83 13.58 8.59
CA GLU A 56 2.29 14.37 7.45
C GLU A 56 3.80 14.25 7.23
N SER A 57 4.60 14.41 8.29
CA SER A 57 6.04 14.23 8.21
C SER A 57 6.41 12.80 7.80
N PHE A 58 5.77 11.80 8.43
CA PHE A 58 6.08 10.40 8.19
C PHE A 58 5.76 9.95 6.76
N ILE A 59 4.61 10.33 6.21
CA ILE A 59 4.24 10.00 4.82
C ILE A 59 5.24 10.63 3.84
N THR A 60 5.67 11.86 4.11
CA THR A 60 6.64 12.56 3.27
C THR A 60 8.00 11.85 3.31
N ASP A 61 8.50 11.50 4.50
CA ASP A 61 9.74 10.77 4.68
C ASP A 61 9.70 9.39 4.01
N CYS A 62 8.59 8.67 4.15
CA CYS A 62 8.36 7.37 3.51
C CYS A 62 8.37 7.48 1.99
N PHE A 63 7.74 8.51 1.43
CA PHE A 63 7.73 8.75 -0.01
C PHE A 63 9.13 9.03 -0.54
N ASP A 64 9.92 9.84 0.18
CA ASP A 64 11.30 10.16 -0.21
C ASP A 64 12.23 8.95 -0.11
N GLN A 65 11.98 8.06 0.84
CA GLN A 65 12.69 6.78 1.01
C GLN A 65 12.19 5.67 0.07
N LYS A 66 11.29 5.98 -0.87
CA LYS A 66 10.72 5.02 -1.84
C LYS A 66 10.02 3.82 -1.17
N VAL A 67 9.41 4.05 0.00
CA VAL A 67 8.56 3.07 0.70
C VAL A 67 7.30 2.83 -0.13
N SER A 68 6.85 1.58 -0.24
CA SER A 68 5.65 1.24 -1.02
C SER A 68 4.38 1.08 -0.18
N LYS A 69 4.50 0.57 1.05
CA LYS A 69 3.39 0.34 1.98
C LYS A 69 3.68 1.02 3.31
N VAL A 70 2.74 1.80 3.80
CA VAL A 70 2.78 2.42 5.11
C VAL A 70 1.60 1.92 5.94
N ILE A 71 1.85 1.49 7.17
CA ILE A 71 0.84 1.03 8.12
C ILE A 71 0.67 2.11 9.19
N ILE A 72 -0.52 2.67 9.34
CA ILE A 72 -0.81 3.67 10.38
C ILE A 72 -1.72 3.02 11.41
N VAL A 73 -1.26 2.95 12.66
CA VAL A 73 -2.01 2.44 13.80
C VAL A 73 -2.57 3.62 14.57
N THR A 74 -3.89 3.71 14.68
CA THR A 74 -4.62 4.80 15.37
C THR A 74 -5.29 4.35 16.67
N GLY A 75 -5.35 3.05 16.93
CA GLY A 75 -6.11 2.43 18.02
C GLY A 75 -7.53 2.05 17.60
N LYS A 76 -8.18 1.15 18.36
CA LYS A 76 -9.44 0.48 17.99
C LYS A 76 -10.71 1.35 17.95
N GLY A 77 -10.59 2.66 18.14
CA GLY A 77 -11.74 3.57 18.12
C GLY A 77 -12.63 3.44 19.36
N LEU A 78 -13.67 4.29 19.42
CA LEU A 78 -14.64 4.41 20.53
C LEU A 78 -15.46 3.12 20.81
N HIS A 79 -15.44 2.14 19.90
CA HIS A 79 -16.23 0.91 20.02
C HIS A 79 -15.59 -0.16 20.94
N SER A 80 -14.39 0.09 21.47
CA SER A 80 -13.73 -0.80 22.43
C SER A 80 -14.25 -0.56 23.85
N GLN A 81 -15.48 -1.00 24.15
CA GLN A 81 -15.99 -1.33 25.51
C GLN A 81 -15.35 -0.56 26.69
N ASN A 82 -15.49 0.76 26.72
CA ASN A 82 -14.97 1.56 27.84
C ASN A 82 -16.06 2.36 28.58
N ASP A 83 -17.32 1.91 28.48
CA ASP A 83 -18.46 2.42 29.25
C ASP A 83 -18.37 2.13 30.77
N LYS A 84 -17.24 1.63 31.28
CA LYS A 84 -17.07 1.24 32.69
C LYS A 84 -16.17 2.17 33.51
N ASP A 85 -15.53 3.17 32.91
CA ASP A 85 -14.66 4.09 33.65
C ASP A 85 -15.02 5.57 33.33
N PRO A 86 -15.66 6.30 34.28
CA PRO A 86 -16.00 7.70 34.10
C PRO A 86 -14.79 8.63 33.92
N TYR A 87 -13.57 8.15 34.18
CA TYR A 87 -12.34 8.94 34.08
C TYR A 87 -11.57 8.76 32.75
N ILE A 88 -11.99 7.81 31.90
CA ILE A 88 -11.35 7.60 30.59
C ILE A 88 -12.08 8.44 29.54
N SER A 89 -11.45 9.58 29.22
CA SER A 89 -11.89 10.56 28.22
C SER A 89 -12.51 9.93 26.95
N LYS A 90 -13.69 10.40 26.51
CA LYS A 90 -14.34 10.10 25.20
C LYS A 90 -13.49 10.41 23.94
N LYS A 91 -12.19 10.67 24.08
CA LYS A 91 -11.29 11.20 23.07
C LYS A 91 -10.53 10.12 22.28
N PHE A 92 -10.55 8.86 22.74
CA PHE A 92 -9.65 7.80 22.24
C PHE A 92 -10.02 7.18 20.88
N GLY A 93 -11.13 7.56 20.25
CA GLY A 93 -11.51 7.04 18.93
C GLY A 93 -11.61 8.04 17.78
N ILE A 94 -11.17 9.28 18.00
CA ILE A 94 -11.26 10.35 17.01
C ILE A 94 -10.23 10.12 15.89
N LEU A 95 -9.03 9.63 16.24
CA LEU A 95 -7.92 9.48 15.29
C LEU A 95 -8.24 8.56 14.10
N LYS A 96 -8.99 7.48 14.35
CA LYS A 96 -9.36 6.51 13.31
C LYS A 96 -10.00 7.16 12.10
N ASN A 97 -10.91 8.11 12.32
CA ASN A 97 -11.62 8.78 11.24
C ASN A 97 -10.93 10.08 10.84
N SER A 98 -10.46 10.85 11.82
CA SER A 98 -9.91 12.17 11.57
C SER A 98 -8.55 12.14 10.85
N VAL A 99 -7.70 11.15 11.09
CA VAL A 99 -6.39 11.06 10.42
C VAL A 99 -6.56 10.75 8.92
N PRO A 100 -7.32 9.73 8.50
CA PRO A 100 -7.63 9.52 7.09
C PRO A 100 -8.27 10.73 6.40
N ASP A 101 -9.20 11.42 7.08
CA ASP A 101 -9.84 12.60 6.53
C ASP A 101 -8.86 13.77 6.37
N PHE A 102 -7.98 13.99 7.35
CA PHE A 102 -6.89 14.96 7.26
C PHE A 102 -5.98 14.67 6.05
N ILE A 103 -5.58 13.41 5.86
CA ILE A 103 -4.74 13.00 4.72
C ILE A 103 -5.45 13.28 3.39
N LYS A 104 -6.74 12.90 3.27
CA LYS A 104 -7.54 13.10 2.05
C LYS A 104 -7.71 14.58 1.71
N ASN A 105 -7.87 15.43 2.73
CA ASN A 105 -8.03 16.88 2.55
C ASN A 105 -6.70 17.59 2.23
N ASN A 106 -5.55 16.97 2.50
CA ASN A 106 -4.24 17.52 2.17
C ASN A 106 -3.82 17.13 0.73
N SER A 107 -3.97 18.06 -0.21
CA SER A 107 -3.63 17.83 -1.61
C SER A 107 -2.15 17.48 -1.85
N SER A 108 -1.23 17.93 -0.98
CA SER A 108 0.20 17.63 -1.09
C SER A 108 0.50 16.16 -0.74
N LEU A 109 -0.20 15.61 0.23
CA LEU A 109 -0.12 14.19 0.60
C LEU A 109 -0.79 13.30 -0.44
N MET A 110 -1.99 13.67 -0.89
CA MET A 110 -2.72 12.88 -1.90
C MET A 110 -2.00 12.78 -3.25
N LYS A 111 -1.14 13.73 -3.59
CA LYS A 111 -0.25 13.60 -4.76
C LYS A 111 0.72 12.43 -4.64
N LYS A 112 1.20 12.12 -3.42
CA LYS A 112 2.15 11.04 -3.11
C LYS A 112 1.47 9.68 -2.89
N ILE A 113 0.20 9.68 -2.52
CA ILE A 113 -0.57 8.47 -2.16
C ILE A 113 -1.25 7.87 -3.40
N LYS A 114 -1.20 6.55 -3.53
CA LYS A 114 -1.92 5.77 -4.52
C LYS A 114 -3.31 5.40 -4.01
N THR A 115 -3.38 4.75 -2.85
CA THR A 115 -4.63 4.29 -2.23
C THR A 115 -4.49 4.24 -0.71
N ILE A 116 -5.62 4.37 -0.02
CA ILE A 116 -5.76 4.17 1.42
C ILE A 116 -6.80 3.08 1.63
N THR A 117 -6.51 2.07 2.43
CA THR A 117 -7.41 0.94 2.71
C THR A 117 -7.35 0.57 4.18
N ASP A 118 -8.38 -0.09 4.71
CA ASP A 118 -8.32 -0.65 6.07
C ASP A 118 -7.21 -1.71 6.17
N ALA A 119 -6.65 -1.85 7.38
CA ALA A 119 -5.65 -2.86 7.67
C ALA A 119 -6.28 -4.23 7.92
N GLU A 120 -5.53 -5.29 7.63
CA GLU A 120 -5.91 -6.65 8.00
C GLU A 120 -5.81 -6.86 9.52
N ILE A 121 -6.46 -7.92 10.03
CA ILE A 121 -6.53 -8.22 11.47
C ILE A 121 -5.12 -8.37 12.08
N GLU A 122 -4.18 -8.96 11.33
CA GLU A 122 -2.79 -9.17 11.76
C GLU A 122 -2.03 -7.85 11.99
N ASP A 123 -2.35 -6.79 11.25
CA ASP A 123 -1.69 -5.48 11.30
C ASP A 123 -2.48 -4.44 12.13
N GLY A 124 -3.43 -4.88 12.96
CA GLY A 124 -4.22 -4.02 13.86
C GLY A 124 -5.69 -3.84 13.47
N GLY A 125 -6.13 -4.46 12.38
CA GLY A 125 -7.53 -4.56 11.97
C GLY A 125 -8.24 -3.20 11.95
N SER A 126 -9.36 -3.11 12.65
CA SER A 126 -10.21 -1.92 12.67
C SER A 126 -9.58 -0.66 13.30
N GLY A 127 -8.41 -0.79 13.93
CA GLY A 127 -7.66 0.31 14.53
C GLY A 127 -6.47 0.78 13.71
N ALA A 128 -6.23 0.19 12.53
CA ALA A 128 -5.15 0.54 11.65
C ALA A 128 -5.62 0.64 10.20
N PHE A 129 -4.83 1.33 9.37
CA PHE A 129 -5.07 1.41 7.94
C PHE A 129 -3.75 1.45 7.16
N TYR A 130 -3.82 1.01 5.92
CA TYR A 130 -2.70 1.04 4.98
C TYR A 130 -2.76 2.26 4.10
N ILE A 131 -1.59 2.80 3.80
CA ILE A 131 -1.35 3.79 2.76
C ILE A 131 -0.38 3.19 1.76
N PHE A 132 -0.82 3.04 0.51
CA PHE A 132 0.05 2.68 -0.58
C PHE A 132 0.59 3.95 -1.24
N LEU A 133 1.89 4.08 -1.33
CA LEU A 133 2.54 5.25 -1.92
C LEU A 133 2.76 5.05 -3.42
N LYS A 134 2.69 6.15 -4.18
CA LYS A 134 3.11 6.16 -5.58
C LYS A 134 4.62 6.02 -5.65
N LYS A 135 5.09 5.45 -6.75
CA LYS A 135 6.53 5.41 -7.03
C LYS A 135 7.01 6.82 -7.32
N LYS A 136 7.99 7.30 -6.55
CA LYS A 136 8.75 8.51 -6.88
C LYS A 136 9.55 8.20 -8.15
N LEU A 137 9.19 8.87 -9.25
CA LEU A 137 9.88 8.79 -10.54
C LEU A 137 11.26 9.44 -10.44
#